data_AF-A0A966CHH7-F1
#
_entry.id   AF-A0A966CHH7-F1
#
_cell.length_a   1.000
_cell.length_b   1.000
_cell.length_c   1.000
_cell.angle_alpha   90.00
_cell.angle_beta   90.00
_cell.angle_gamma   90.00
#
_symmetry.space_group_name_H-M   'P 1'
#
loop_
_entity.id
_entity.type
_entity.pdbx_description
1 polymer ?
#
loop_
_entity_poly.entity_id
_entity_poly.type
_entity_poly.pdbx_seq_one_letter_code
_entity_poly.pdbx_strand_id
1 'polypeptide(L)'
;REQSSDIPDTPDLKLIILSEPNEVLMRSMLEEKGSTPRVHRNTIFFLVPQPSEHAAFTNLIRKHIAFQGFSGDQTLKLTAEQHKEIKDGLKRLDGDLAEGVRRLYRQLYLPARTGWKEIDLGLPTVGDVKPLDQEVYDRLRMDSEILEKVAPLVIKEKYLKDREWVSTSQLYQASLKTPGEARAVNQSGWEIGIAEGVRKGLFGLGELKDDQPICRYYKEEPSISFTDNEILIKAEVCEAQRAEQEGQVTFTPAQTATGQPVGETVAAPAFGRSVFVSAPPTAGKYQQLRFNFIVPKGKVSSLMGVLNFLQSRFNRLELSVNVGDGQLTEQEYEDKVKEAFRQMGIEI
;
A
#
# COMPACT_ATOMS: atom_id res chain seq x y z
N ARG A 1 -2.70 -21.12 -20.35
CA ARG A 1 -3.98 -21.60 -19.80
C ARG A 1 -4.50 -20.48 -18.92
N GLU A 2 -5.77 -20.13 -19.01
CA GLU A 2 -6.39 -19.08 -18.19
C GLU A 2 -7.05 -19.76 -16.98
N GLN A 3 -6.30 -19.94 -15.89
CA GLN A 3 -6.78 -20.65 -14.69
C GLN A 3 -6.83 -19.74 -13.47
N SER A 4 -7.86 -19.93 -12.63
CA SER A 4 -8.03 -19.15 -11.39
C SER A 4 -6.92 -19.42 -10.36
N SER A 5 -6.30 -20.61 -10.39
CA SER A 5 -5.18 -21.00 -9.53
C SER A 5 -3.89 -20.22 -9.78
N ASP A 6 -3.72 -19.71 -11.00
CA ASP A 6 -2.50 -19.00 -11.42
C ASP A 6 -2.51 -17.55 -10.94
N ILE A 7 -3.69 -17.05 -10.52
CA ILE A 7 -3.86 -15.69 -10.01
C ILE A 7 -3.58 -15.69 -8.50
N PRO A 8 -2.49 -15.06 -8.03
CA PRO A 8 -2.20 -14.97 -6.61
C PRO A 8 -3.36 -14.31 -5.85
N ASP A 9 -3.51 -14.63 -4.57
CA ASP A 9 -4.57 -14.03 -3.72
C ASP A 9 -3.89 -13.19 -2.65
N THR A 10 -3.38 -12.04 -3.08
CA THR A 10 -2.67 -11.05 -2.26
C THR A 10 -3.42 -9.71 -2.29
N PRO A 11 -3.09 -8.75 -1.40
CA PRO A 11 -3.65 -7.40 -1.42
C PRO A 11 -3.32 -6.56 -2.66
N ASP A 12 -2.31 -6.93 -3.45
CA ASP A 12 -1.84 -6.14 -4.59
C ASP A 12 -2.88 -6.05 -5.70
N LEU A 13 -2.93 -4.96 -6.45
CA LEU A 13 -3.80 -4.84 -7.61
C LEU A 13 -3.31 -5.77 -8.75
N LYS A 14 -4.24 -6.43 -9.45
CA LYS A 14 -3.95 -7.45 -10.46
C LYS A 14 -4.71 -7.15 -11.74
N LEU A 15 -3.98 -6.98 -12.83
CA LEU A 15 -4.56 -6.88 -14.17
C LEU A 15 -4.48 -8.26 -14.86
N ILE A 16 -5.64 -8.83 -15.16
CA ILE A 16 -5.77 -10.12 -15.85
C ILE A 16 -6.14 -9.85 -17.30
N ILE A 17 -5.33 -10.33 -18.23
CA ILE A 17 -5.56 -10.15 -19.67
C ILE A 17 -6.14 -11.46 -20.21
N LEU A 18 -7.34 -11.41 -20.79
CA LEU A 18 -8.01 -12.60 -21.35
C LEU A 18 -8.00 -12.58 -22.86
N SER A 19 -7.89 -13.74 -23.49
CA SER A 19 -7.90 -13.88 -24.96
C SER A 19 -9.26 -13.57 -25.60
N GLU A 20 -10.34 -13.61 -24.85
CA GLU A 20 -11.70 -13.29 -25.29
C GLU A 20 -12.57 -12.79 -24.13
N PRO A 21 -13.65 -12.02 -24.38
CA PRO A 21 -14.61 -11.68 -23.36
C PRO A 21 -15.37 -12.93 -22.89
N ASN A 22 -15.16 -13.33 -21.63
CA ASN A 22 -15.81 -14.51 -21.05
C ASN A 22 -16.23 -14.22 -19.60
N GLU A 23 -17.47 -13.78 -19.42
CA GLU A 23 -18.00 -13.42 -18.09
C GLU A 23 -18.03 -14.59 -17.10
N VAL A 24 -18.26 -15.82 -17.57
CA VAL A 24 -18.29 -17.00 -16.72
C VAL A 24 -16.90 -17.26 -16.15
N LEU A 25 -15.87 -17.17 -17.00
CA LEU A 25 -14.48 -17.30 -16.58
C LEU A 25 -14.05 -16.16 -15.66
N MET A 26 -14.36 -14.91 -16.00
CA MET A 26 -14.07 -13.75 -15.16
C MET A 26 -14.69 -13.90 -13.77
N ARG A 27 -15.93 -14.40 -13.70
CA ARG A 27 -16.62 -14.64 -12.43
C ARG A 27 -15.95 -15.75 -11.60
N SER A 28 -15.60 -16.89 -12.21
CA SER A 28 -14.83 -17.94 -11.53
C SER A 28 -13.48 -17.41 -11.03
N MET A 29 -12.74 -16.66 -11.85
CA MET A 29 -11.46 -16.06 -11.43
C MET A 29 -11.61 -15.06 -10.28
N LEU A 30 -12.71 -14.30 -10.25
CA LEU A 30 -13.02 -13.36 -9.18
C LEU A 30 -13.41 -14.07 -7.88
N GLU A 31 -14.14 -15.18 -7.96
CA GLU A 31 -14.72 -15.87 -6.81
C GLU A 31 -13.80 -16.96 -6.24
N GLU A 32 -12.86 -17.49 -7.04
CA GLU A 32 -12.08 -18.69 -6.73
C GLU A 32 -10.56 -18.47 -6.91
N LYS A 33 -9.79 -19.19 -6.09
CA LYS A 33 -8.35 -19.40 -6.22
C LYS A 33 -8.10 -20.91 -6.23
N GLY A 34 -8.17 -21.50 -7.43
CA GLY A 34 -8.18 -22.96 -7.57
C GLY A 34 -9.42 -23.54 -6.88
N SER A 35 -9.21 -24.36 -5.85
CA SER A 35 -10.29 -25.01 -5.10
C SER A 35 -10.79 -24.22 -3.88
N THR A 36 -10.22 -23.06 -3.60
CA THR A 36 -10.57 -22.25 -2.41
C THR A 36 -11.29 -20.95 -2.82
N PRO A 37 -12.22 -20.43 -2.00
CA PRO A 37 -12.80 -19.11 -2.25
C PRO A 37 -11.72 -18.02 -2.22
N ARG A 38 -11.77 -17.11 -3.19
CA ARG A 38 -10.85 -15.97 -3.25
C ARG A 38 -11.23 -14.91 -2.23
N VAL A 39 -10.22 -14.40 -1.53
CA VAL A 39 -10.39 -13.38 -0.49
C VAL A 39 -10.33 -11.98 -1.09
N HIS A 40 -9.27 -11.62 -1.82
CA HIS A 40 -9.00 -10.24 -2.27
C HIS A 40 -9.69 -9.90 -3.59
N ARG A 41 -11.02 -10.07 -3.63
CA ARG A 41 -11.82 -9.95 -4.86
C ARG A 41 -11.83 -8.53 -5.44
N ASN A 42 -11.74 -7.50 -4.59
CA ASN A 42 -11.75 -6.11 -5.04
C ASN A 42 -10.39 -5.66 -5.65
N THR A 43 -9.40 -6.57 -5.76
CA THR A 43 -8.07 -6.26 -6.31
C THR A 43 -7.88 -6.70 -7.75
N ILE A 44 -8.87 -7.36 -8.36
CA ILE A 44 -8.77 -7.94 -9.69
C ILE A 44 -9.45 -7.03 -10.73
N PHE A 45 -8.78 -6.84 -11.85
CA PHE A 45 -9.25 -6.12 -13.03
C PHE A 45 -9.08 -7.03 -14.24
N PHE A 46 -10.04 -7.05 -15.16
CA PHE A 46 -9.92 -7.83 -16.39
C PHE A 46 -9.80 -6.89 -17.59
N LEU A 47 -8.85 -7.15 -18.47
CA LEU A 47 -8.70 -6.50 -19.76
C LEU A 47 -8.97 -7.54 -20.85
N VAL A 48 -9.97 -7.26 -21.68
CA VAL A 48 -10.42 -8.19 -22.72
C VAL A 48 -10.40 -7.51 -24.10
N PRO A 49 -10.30 -8.29 -25.18
CA PRO A 49 -10.27 -7.73 -26.51
C PRO A 49 -11.65 -7.23 -26.95
N GLN A 50 -11.65 -6.15 -27.73
CA GLN A 50 -12.78 -5.65 -28.48
C GLN A 50 -13.06 -6.58 -29.67
N PRO A 51 -14.21 -7.28 -29.73
CA PRO A 51 -14.49 -8.26 -30.77
C PRO A 51 -14.40 -7.69 -32.20
N SER A 52 -14.80 -6.42 -32.39
CA SER A 52 -14.77 -5.76 -33.71
C SER A 52 -13.35 -5.51 -34.25
N GLU A 53 -12.33 -5.51 -33.40
CA GLU A 53 -10.93 -5.27 -33.79
C GLU A 53 -10.17 -6.56 -34.12
N HIS A 54 -10.74 -7.72 -33.78
CA HIS A 54 -10.08 -9.01 -33.87
C HIS A 54 -9.65 -9.35 -35.31
N ALA A 55 -10.52 -9.10 -36.30
CA ALA A 55 -10.24 -9.41 -37.70
C ALA A 55 -9.07 -8.57 -38.26
N ALA A 56 -9.05 -7.28 -37.96
CA ALA A 56 -7.97 -6.37 -38.37
C ALA A 56 -6.64 -6.78 -37.73
N PHE A 57 -6.64 -7.05 -36.42
CA PHE A 57 -5.45 -7.47 -35.70
C PHE A 57 -4.91 -8.83 -36.18
N THR A 58 -5.79 -9.80 -36.42
CA THR A 58 -5.41 -11.12 -36.98
C THR A 58 -4.71 -10.97 -38.35
N ASN A 59 -5.25 -10.12 -39.22
CA ASN A 59 -4.64 -9.86 -40.53
C ASN A 59 -3.26 -9.21 -40.40
N LEU A 60 -3.08 -8.34 -39.40
CA LEU A 60 -1.80 -7.69 -39.12
C LEU A 60 -0.75 -8.71 -38.63
N ILE A 61 -1.11 -9.59 -37.70
CA ILE A 61 -0.24 -10.68 -37.24
C ILE A 61 0.14 -11.60 -38.41
N ARG A 62 -0.82 -12.01 -39.25
CA ARG A 62 -0.53 -12.87 -40.41
C ARG A 62 0.49 -12.24 -41.36
N LYS A 63 0.35 -10.94 -41.64
CA LYS A 63 1.30 -10.20 -42.46
C LYS A 63 2.68 -10.16 -41.81
N HIS A 64 2.75 -9.89 -40.50
CA HIS A 64 4.01 -9.86 -39.76
C HIS A 64 4.72 -11.21 -39.80
N ILE A 65 4.01 -12.32 -39.51
CA ILE A 65 4.56 -13.69 -39.60
C ILE A 65 5.06 -13.99 -41.02
N ALA A 66 4.33 -13.58 -42.07
CA ALA A 66 4.77 -13.77 -43.44
C ALA A 66 6.09 -13.03 -43.74
N PHE A 67 6.20 -11.78 -43.30
CA PHE A 67 7.43 -10.99 -43.43
C PHE A 67 8.60 -11.59 -42.63
N GLN A 68 8.34 -12.10 -41.41
CA GLN A 68 9.33 -12.82 -40.63
C GLN A 68 9.78 -14.10 -41.35
N GLY A 69 8.85 -14.83 -41.96
CA GLY A 69 9.12 -15.99 -42.79
C GLY A 69 10.06 -15.67 -43.95
N PHE A 70 9.76 -14.61 -44.72
CA PHE A 70 10.63 -14.17 -45.81
C PHE A 70 12.00 -13.71 -45.35
N SER A 71 12.08 -13.05 -44.19
CA SER A 71 13.36 -12.60 -43.62
C SER A 71 14.22 -13.76 -43.10
N GLY A 72 13.62 -14.85 -42.65
CA GLY A 72 14.31 -16.00 -42.06
C GLY A 72 14.65 -17.12 -43.06
N ASP A 73 14.03 -17.13 -44.24
CA ASP A 73 14.21 -18.19 -45.23
C ASP A 73 15.45 -17.96 -46.11
N GLN A 74 16.49 -18.76 -45.85
CA GLN A 74 17.76 -18.70 -46.59
C GLN A 74 17.69 -19.32 -48.00
N THR A 75 16.59 -20.00 -48.35
CA THR A 75 16.38 -20.59 -49.68
C THR A 75 15.88 -19.57 -50.70
N LEU A 76 15.32 -18.45 -50.22
CA LEU A 76 14.86 -17.35 -51.05
C LEU A 76 16.05 -16.54 -51.57
N LYS A 77 16.20 -16.46 -52.89
CA LYS A 77 17.19 -15.59 -53.53
C LYS A 77 16.65 -14.17 -53.62
N LEU A 78 16.80 -13.42 -52.54
CA LEU A 78 16.35 -12.03 -52.44
C LEU A 78 17.46 -11.06 -52.85
N THR A 79 17.08 -9.97 -53.51
CA THR A 79 17.99 -8.85 -53.80
C THR A 79 18.23 -8.00 -52.55
N ALA A 80 19.27 -7.18 -52.55
CA ALA A 80 19.54 -6.25 -51.45
C ALA A 80 18.37 -5.26 -51.21
N GLU A 81 17.69 -4.86 -52.28
CA GLU A 81 16.50 -4.01 -52.24
C GLU A 81 15.32 -4.72 -51.57
N GLN A 82 15.07 -5.99 -51.92
CA GLN A 82 14.01 -6.81 -51.30
C GLN A 82 14.29 -7.05 -49.82
N HIS A 83 15.55 -7.31 -49.44
CA HIS A 83 15.92 -7.41 -48.02
C HIS A 83 15.65 -6.12 -47.27
N LYS A 84 15.95 -4.97 -47.87
CA LYS A 84 15.65 -3.66 -47.27
C LYS A 84 14.14 -3.45 -47.13
N GLU A 85 13.36 -3.76 -48.16
CA GLU A 85 11.88 -3.65 -48.13
C GLU A 85 11.27 -4.53 -47.03
N ILE A 86 11.70 -5.79 -46.90
CA ILE A 86 11.24 -6.70 -45.84
C ILE A 86 11.58 -6.12 -44.47
N LYS A 87 12.80 -5.61 -44.28
CA LYS A 87 13.24 -5.01 -43.01
C LYS A 87 12.44 -3.76 -42.64
N ASP A 88 12.25 -2.85 -43.59
CA ASP A 88 11.47 -1.62 -43.38
C ASP A 88 9.99 -1.95 -43.15
N GLY A 89 9.48 -2.96 -43.86
CA GLY A 89 8.14 -3.52 -43.67
C GLY A 89 7.93 -4.11 -42.28
N LEU A 90 8.86 -4.92 -41.78
CA LEU A 90 8.84 -5.47 -40.41
C LEU A 90 8.81 -4.36 -39.38
N LYS A 91 9.71 -3.37 -39.49
CA LYS A 91 9.76 -2.24 -38.55
C LYS A 91 8.45 -1.45 -38.50
N ARG A 92 7.80 -1.26 -39.65
CA ARG A 92 6.48 -0.62 -39.71
C ARG A 92 5.41 -1.50 -39.07
N LEU A 93 5.38 -2.79 -39.41
CA LEU A 93 4.42 -3.74 -38.84
C LEU A 93 4.57 -3.90 -37.32
N ASP A 94 5.79 -3.78 -36.77
CA ASP A 94 6.01 -3.75 -35.31
C ASP A 94 5.28 -2.57 -34.65
N GLY A 95 5.36 -1.38 -35.26
CA GLY A 95 4.64 -0.20 -34.81
C GLY A 95 3.12 -0.38 -34.93
N ASP A 96 2.66 -0.85 -36.09
CA ASP A 96 1.25 -1.13 -36.33
C ASP A 96 0.70 -2.17 -35.33
N LEU A 97 1.51 -3.19 -34.98
CA LEU A 97 1.13 -4.23 -34.02
C LEU A 97 1.00 -3.67 -32.62
N ALA A 98 1.94 -2.81 -32.19
CA ALA A 98 1.87 -2.16 -30.89
C ALA A 98 0.58 -1.32 -30.75
N GLU A 99 0.22 -0.56 -31.79
CA GLU A 99 -1.06 0.16 -31.83
C GLU A 99 -2.26 -0.80 -31.90
N GLY A 100 -2.15 -1.85 -32.71
CA GLY A 100 -3.17 -2.88 -32.88
C GLY A 100 -3.51 -3.61 -31.58
N VAL A 101 -2.52 -3.90 -30.73
CA VAL A 101 -2.73 -4.48 -29.39
C VAL A 101 -3.58 -3.56 -28.53
N ARG A 102 -3.33 -2.25 -28.54
CA ARG A 102 -4.11 -1.28 -27.75
C ARG A 102 -5.53 -1.08 -28.28
N ARG A 103 -5.69 -1.07 -29.61
CA ARG A 103 -7.03 -1.03 -30.23
C ARG A 103 -7.83 -2.27 -29.88
N LEU A 104 -7.17 -3.44 -29.86
CA LEU A 104 -7.79 -4.70 -29.50
C LEU A 104 -8.11 -4.75 -27.99
N TYR A 105 -7.11 -4.66 -27.12
CA TYR A 105 -7.26 -4.78 -25.67
C TYR A 105 -7.62 -3.45 -25.01
N ARG A 106 -8.91 -3.11 -24.99
CA ARG A 106 -9.41 -1.84 -24.45
C ARG A 106 -10.64 -1.93 -23.56
N GLN A 107 -11.26 -3.10 -23.45
CA GLN A 107 -12.45 -3.28 -22.60
C GLN A 107 -12.02 -3.75 -21.22
N LEU A 108 -12.23 -2.90 -20.21
CA LEU A 108 -11.92 -3.19 -18.82
C LEU A 108 -13.16 -3.57 -18.04
N TYR A 109 -13.08 -4.64 -17.27
CA TYR A 109 -14.12 -5.09 -16.34
C TYR A 109 -13.61 -5.04 -14.91
N LEU A 110 -14.35 -4.31 -14.07
CA LEU A 110 -14.03 -4.09 -12.67
C LEU A 110 -15.13 -4.69 -11.79
N PRO A 111 -14.78 -5.38 -10.69
CA PRO A 111 -15.78 -5.91 -9.77
C PRO A 111 -16.53 -4.76 -9.10
N ALA A 112 -17.84 -4.72 -9.29
CA ALA A 112 -18.74 -3.75 -8.67
C ALA A 112 -19.63 -4.42 -7.62
N ARG A 113 -20.39 -3.63 -6.85
CA ARG A 113 -21.36 -4.18 -5.88
C ARG A 113 -22.35 -5.15 -6.52
N THR A 114 -22.74 -4.86 -7.76
CA THR A 114 -23.62 -5.68 -8.58
C THR A 114 -23.00 -5.82 -9.96
N GLY A 115 -22.62 -7.03 -10.34
CA GLY A 115 -22.04 -7.31 -11.66
C GLY A 115 -20.68 -6.64 -11.88
N TRP A 116 -20.49 -6.16 -13.10
CA TRP A 116 -19.24 -5.54 -13.54
C TRP A 116 -19.45 -4.05 -13.80
N LYS A 117 -18.43 -3.25 -13.48
CA LYS A 117 -18.29 -1.91 -14.04
C LYS A 117 -17.39 -2.02 -15.28
N GLU A 118 -17.93 -1.61 -16.41
CA GLU A 118 -17.24 -1.64 -17.70
C GLU A 118 -16.64 -0.27 -18.04
N ILE A 119 -15.41 -0.27 -18.54
CA ILE A 119 -14.69 0.93 -18.98
C ILE A 119 -14.04 0.64 -20.33
N ASP A 120 -14.33 1.47 -21.33
CA ASP A 120 -13.61 1.46 -22.60
C ASP A 120 -12.44 2.46 -22.52
N LEU A 121 -11.21 1.98 -22.72
CA LEU A 121 -10.01 2.82 -22.76
C LEU A 121 -10.04 3.82 -23.93
N GLY A 122 -10.82 3.52 -24.97
CA GLY A 122 -10.94 4.33 -26.17
C GLY A 122 -9.95 3.91 -27.26
N LEU A 123 -9.61 4.86 -28.13
CA LEU A 123 -8.59 4.65 -29.17
C LEU A 123 -7.24 5.19 -28.68
N PRO A 124 -6.13 4.48 -28.99
CA PRO A 124 -4.81 4.96 -28.63
C PRO A 124 -4.52 6.29 -29.34
N THR A 125 -3.82 7.19 -28.66
CA THR A 125 -3.34 8.42 -29.27
C THR A 125 -2.11 8.09 -30.12
N VAL A 126 -2.05 8.61 -31.35
CA VAL A 126 -0.93 8.35 -32.27
C VAL A 126 0.39 8.77 -31.63
N GLY A 127 1.38 7.87 -31.65
CA GLY A 127 2.72 8.12 -31.12
C GLY A 127 2.86 7.89 -29.62
N ASP A 128 1.83 7.40 -28.92
CA ASP A 128 1.97 7.00 -27.53
C ASP A 128 2.82 5.74 -27.39
N VAL A 129 3.84 5.80 -26.54
CA VAL A 129 4.80 4.71 -26.29
C VAL A 129 4.63 4.06 -24.92
N LYS A 130 3.59 4.44 -24.15
CA LYS A 130 3.33 3.87 -22.83
C LYS A 130 3.06 2.36 -22.87
N PRO A 131 3.55 1.58 -21.91
CA PRO A 131 3.08 0.21 -21.70
C PRO A 131 1.56 0.17 -21.44
N LEU A 132 0.89 -0.88 -21.93
CA LEU A 132 -0.58 -1.02 -21.85
C LEU A 132 -1.08 -1.10 -20.40
N ASP A 133 -0.33 -1.76 -19.52
CA ASP A 133 -0.61 -1.83 -18.09
C ASP A 133 -0.54 -0.44 -17.43
N GLN A 134 0.43 0.40 -17.82
CA GLN A 134 0.52 1.78 -17.36
C GLN A 134 -0.65 2.63 -17.87
N GLU A 135 -1.06 2.45 -19.12
CA GLU A 135 -2.22 3.13 -19.71
C GLU A 135 -3.52 2.78 -18.95
N VAL A 136 -3.72 1.49 -18.67
CA VAL A 136 -4.83 1.00 -17.84
C VAL A 136 -4.79 1.63 -16.46
N TYR A 137 -3.63 1.61 -15.80
CA TYR A 137 -3.48 2.15 -14.45
C TYR A 137 -3.73 3.67 -14.38
N ASP A 138 -3.21 4.42 -15.35
CA ASP A 138 -3.46 5.86 -15.48
C ASP A 138 -4.95 6.14 -15.67
N ARG A 139 -5.62 5.38 -16.54
CA ARG A 139 -7.07 5.53 -16.76
C ARG A 139 -7.87 5.25 -15.49
N LEU A 140 -7.56 4.16 -14.79
CA LEU A 140 -8.22 3.80 -13.54
C LEU A 140 -8.03 4.84 -12.44
N ARG A 141 -6.86 5.49 -12.38
CA ARG A 141 -6.63 6.61 -11.45
C ARG A 141 -7.43 7.85 -11.85
N MET A 142 -7.42 8.22 -13.13
CA MET A 142 -8.19 9.37 -13.64
C MET A 142 -9.69 9.23 -13.35
N ASP A 143 -10.23 8.02 -13.53
CA ASP A 143 -11.64 7.71 -13.29
C ASP A 143 -11.95 7.49 -11.79
N SER A 144 -10.96 7.68 -10.89
CA SER A 144 -11.07 7.45 -9.44
C SER A 144 -11.46 6.02 -9.04
N GLU A 145 -11.19 5.04 -9.91
CA GLU A 145 -11.36 3.61 -9.64
C GLU A 145 -10.21 3.03 -8.82
N ILE A 146 -9.02 3.62 -8.94
CA ILE A 146 -7.87 3.41 -8.06
C ILE A 146 -7.49 4.75 -7.44
N LEU A 147 -7.35 4.77 -6.12
CA LEU A 147 -7.07 5.96 -5.34
C LEU A 147 -5.64 5.92 -4.81
N GLU A 148 -4.86 6.98 -5.05
CA GLU A 148 -3.55 7.14 -4.42
C GLU A 148 -3.69 7.39 -2.91
N LYS A 149 -4.77 8.05 -2.52
CA LYS A 149 -5.21 8.19 -1.13
C LYS A 149 -6.72 8.19 -1.03
N VAL A 150 -7.24 7.64 0.06
CA VAL A 150 -8.67 7.76 0.36
C VAL A 150 -8.94 9.11 0.99
N ALA A 151 -9.83 9.90 0.39
CA ALA A 151 -10.13 11.23 0.91
C ALA A 151 -10.75 11.14 2.33
N PRO A 152 -10.30 11.96 3.31
CA PRO A 152 -10.84 11.94 4.67
C PRO A 152 -12.36 12.08 4.74
N LEU A 153 -12.94 12.91 3.88
CA LEU A 153 -14.39 13.09 3.82
C LEU A 153 -15.12 11.82 3.37
N VAL A 154 -14.55 11.04 2.45
CA VAL A 154 -15.11 9.73 2.09
C VAL A 154 -15.05 8.79 3.29
N ILE A 155 -13.96 8.81 4.06
CA ILE A 155 -13.84 7.99 5.27
C ILE A 155 -14.95 8.33 6.27
N LYS A 156 -15.11 9.63 6.56
CA LYS A 156 -16.14 10.16 7.47
C LYS A 156 -17.55 9.79 7.01
N GLU A 157 -17.93 10.17 5.80
CA GLU A 157 -19.30 10.08 5.31
C GLU A 157 -19.73 8.64 5.00
N LYS A 158 -18.81 7.79 4.54
CA LYS A 158 -19.14 6.41 4.14
C LYS A 158 -19.04 5.41 5.28
N TYR A 159 -18.06 5.55 6.18
CA TYR A 159 -17.77 4.51 7.18
C TYR A 159 -18.06 4.92 8.61
N LEU A 160 -18.03 6.22 8.94
CA LEU A 160 -18.29 6.72 10.29
C LEU A 160 -19.63 7.43 10.46
N LYS A 161 -20.33 7.83 9.41
CA LYS A 161 -21.57 8.62 9.52
C LYS A 161 -22.60 8.05 10.50
N ASP A 162 -22.85 6.74 10.41
CA ASP A 162 -23.91 6.06 11.19
C ASP A 162 -23.37 5.25 12.38
N ARG A 163 -22.08 5.40 12.74
CA ARG A 163 -21.42 4.60 13.78
C ARG A 163 -20.52 5.46 14.66
N GLU A 164 -20.44 5.19 15.94
CA GLU A 164 -19.51 5.93 16.82
C GLU A 164 -18.05 5.65 16.50
N TRP A 165 -17.75 4.43 16.02
CA TRP A 165 -16.41 4.02 15.65
C TRP A 165 -16.40 2.94 14.56
N VAL A 166 -15.24 2.74 13.94
CA VAL A 166 -14.96 1.64 13.00
C VAL A 166 -13.52 1.16 13.14
N SER A 167 -13.29 -0.16 13.08
CA SER A 167 -11.93 -0.73 13.11
C SER A 167 -11.14 -0.37 11.85
N THR A 168 -9.91 0.11 12.01
CA THR A 168 -9.02 0.44 10.88
C THR A 168 -8.59 -0.82 10.13
N SER A 169 -8.26 -1.90 10.85
CA SER A 169 -7.95 -3.22 10.30
C SER A 169 -9.11 -3.74 9.43
N GLN A 170 -10.32 -3.76 9.98
CA GLN A 170 -11.50 -4.25 9.25
C GLN A 170 -11.84 -3.36 8.04
N LEU A 171 -11.68 -2.04 8.17
CA LEU A 171 -11.89 -1.10 7.07
C LEU A 171 -10.95 -1.41 5.90
N TYR A 172 -9.66 -1.57 6.18
CA TYR A 172 -8.68 -1.92 5.16
C TYR A 172 -8.99 -3.29 4.54
N GLN A 173 -9.29 -4.31 5.35
CA GLN A 173 -9.65 -5.64 4.87
C GLN A 173 -10.92 -5.64 3.99
N ALA A 174 -11.95 -4.88 4.38
CA ALA A 174 -13.18 -4.74 3.61
C ALA A 174 -12.90 -4.09 2.24
N SER A 175 -11.97 -3.12 2.19
CA SER A 175 -11.56 -2.47 0.93
C SER A 175 -10.96 -3.45 -0.09
N LEU A 176 -10.34 -4.53 0.38
CA LEU A 176 -9.74 -5.56 -0.48
C LEU A 176 -10.73 -6.68 -0.84
N LYS A 177 -11.67 -7.01 0.05
CA LYS A 177 -12.53 -8.19 -0.06
C LYS A 177 -13.86 -7.94 -0.75
N THR A 178 -14.34 -6.70 -0.74
CA THR A 178 -15.71 -6.36 -1.12
C THR A 178 -15.74 -5.62 -2.46
N PRO A 179 -16.26 -6.25 -3.53
CA PRO A 179 -16.49 -5.59 -4.81
C PRO A 179 -17.21 -4.24 -4.70
N GLY A 180 -16.70 -3.22 -5.40
CA GLY A 180 -17.24 -1.87 -5.40
C GLY A 180 -16.95 -1.04 -4.14
N GLU A 181 -16.13 -1.55 -3.20
CA GLU A 181 -15.52 -0.70 -2.17
C GLU A 181 -14.36 0.12 -2.72
N ALA A 182 -13.97 1.16 -1.98
CA ALA A 182 -12.89 2.05 -2.40
C ALA A 182 -11.56 1.27 -2.53
N ARG A 183 -10.86 1.44 -3.64
CA ARG A 183 -9.58 0.75 -3.91
C ARG A 183 -8.44 1.74 -3.80
N ALA A 184 -7.65 1.62 -2.74
CA ALA A 184 -6.39 2.33 -2.65
C ALA A 184 -5.29 1.53 -3.36
N VAL A 185 -4.28 2.23 -3.87
CA VAL A 185 -3.09 1.62 -4.49
C VAL A 185 -2.39 0.60 -3.59
N ASN A 186 -2.40 0.85 -2.28
CA ASN A 186 -1.89 -0.03 -1.24
C ASN A 186 -2.42 0.46 0.13
N GLN A 187 -1.95 -0.14 1.23
CA GLN A 187 -2.34 0.24 2.60
C GLN A 187 -2.00 1.71 2.93
N SER A 188 -0.89 2.25 2.43
CA SER A 188 -0.47 3.63 2.71
C SER A 188 -1.47 4.67 2.19
N GLY A 189 -2.22 4.36 1.12
CA GLY A 189 -3.29 5.24 0.64
C GLY A 189 -4.42 5.43 1.66
N TRP A 190 -4.70 4.43 2.50
CA TRP A 190 -5.60 4.56 3.64
C TRP A 190 -4.95 5.29 4.80
N GLU A 191 -3.69 4.97 5.12
CA GLU A 191 -2.92 5.61 6.19
C GLU A 191 -2.85 7.13 6.02
N ILE A 192 -2.50 7.60 4.81
CA ILE A 192 -2.42 9.04 4.48
C ILE A 192 -3.78 9.71 4.67
N GLY A 193 -4.85 9.06 4.20
CA GLY A 193 -6.22 9.56 4.33
C GLY A 193 -6.70 9.65 5.78
N ILE A 194 -6.41 8.62 6.58
CA ILE A 194 -6.72 8.57 8.01
C ILE A 194 -5.94 9.66 8.74
N ALA A 195 -4.62 9.74 8.53
CA ALA A 195 -3.76 10.72 9.19
C ALA A 195 -4.20 12.17 8.88
N GLU A 196 -4.52 12.45 7.62
CA GLU A 196 -5.05 13.75 7.21
C GLU A 196 -6.39 14.07 7.88
N GLY A 197 -7.29 13.09 8.00
CA GLY A 197 -8.58 13.25 8.66
C GLY A 197 -8.47 13.52 10.16
N VAL A 198 -7.59 12.81 10.85
CA VAL A 198 -7.31 13.00 12.28
C VAL A 198 -6.70 14.38 12.54
N ARG A 199 -5.70 14.78 11.76
CA ARG A 199 -5.05 16.10 11.86
C ARG A 199 -6.04 17.25 11.64
N LYS A 200 -6.99 17.08 10.72
CA LYS A 200 -8.06 18.05 10.45
C LYS A 200 -9.22 18.00 11.45
N GLY A 201 -9.23 17.03 12.36
CA GLY A 201 -10.31 16.84 13.33
C GLY A 201 -11.63 16.38 12.70
N LEU A 202 -11.60 15.68 11.56
CA LEU A 202 -12.82 15.13 10.93
C LEU A 202 -13.33 13.89 11.67
N PHE A 203 -12.42 13.17 12.31
CA PHE A 203 -12.60 12.02 13.20
C PHE A 203 -11.31 11.88 14.03
N GLY A 204 -11.33 11.08 15.10
CA GLY A 204 -10.13 10.72 15.85
C GLY A 204 -9.65 9.31 15.56
N LEU A 205 -8.47 8.98 16.09
CA LEU A 205 -7.90 7.63 16.11
C LEU A 205 -7.70 7.20 17.56
N GLY A 206 -8.01 5.96 17.86
CA GLY A 206 -7.90 5.44 19.21
C GLY A 206 -7.96 3.94 19.29
N GLU A 207 -8.31 3.45 20.47
CA GLU A 207 -8.36 2.03 20.78
C GLU A 207 -9.75 1.67 21.32
N LEU A 208 -10.23 0.48 20.99
CA LEU A 208 -11.39 -0.09 21.64
C LEU A 208 -10.95 -0.79 22.92
N LYS A 209 -11.49 -0.37 24.07
CA LYS A 209 -11.23 -0.99 25.38
C LYS A 209 -12.56 -1.26 26.07
N ASP A 210 -12.81 -2.51 26.45
CA ASP A 210 -14.07 -2.93 27.10
C ASP A 210 -15.31 -2.46 26.32
N ASP A 211 -15.28 -2.61 24.99
CA ASP A 211 -16.28 -2.12 24.01
C ASP A 211 -16.52 -0.60 23.99
N GLN A 212 -15.71 0.18 24.70
CA GLN A 212 -15.76 1.64 24.67
C GLN A 212 -14.64 2.23 23.82
N PRO A 213 -14.95 3.19 22.92
CA PRO A 213 -13.93 3.86 22.13
C PRO A 213 -13.13 4.82 23.00
N ILE A 214 -11.81 4.66 23.10
CA ILE A 214 -10.92 5.59 23.80
C ILE A 214 -10.12 6.38 22.76
N CYS A 215 -10.37 7.68 22.68
CA CYS A 215 -9.67 8.57 21.76
C CYS A 215 -8.22 8.78 22.21
N ARG A 216 -7.27 8.52 21.32
CA ARG A 216 -5.83 8.74 21.55
C ARG A 216 -5.30 9.95 20.79
N TYR A 217 -5.73 10.09 19.53
CA TYR A 217 -5.30 11.15 18.63
C TYR A 217 -6.50 11.92 18.07
N TYR A 218 -6.47 13.25 18.19
CA TYR A 218 -7.46 14.15 17.59
C TYR A 218 -6.87 15.55 17.38
N LYS A 219 -6.97 16.08 16.16
CA LYS A 219 -6.35 17.37 15.74
C LYS A 219 -4.82 17.40 15.95
N GLU A 220 -4.18 16.25 15.78
CA GLU A 220 -2.72 16.08 15.90
C GLU A 220 -2.22 15.00 14.94
N GLU A 221 -0.91 14.77 14.90
CA GLU A 221 -0.33 13.72 14.05
C GLU A 221 -0.52 12.34 14.71
N PRO A 222 -1.24 11.40 14.08
CA PRO A 222 -1.43 10.07 14.65
C PRO A 222 -0.30 9.10 14.29
N SER A 223 -0.18 8.05 15.09
CA SER A 223 0.56 6.83 14.72
C SER A 223 -0.45 5.76 14.33
N ILE A 224 -0.45 5.34 13.06
CA ILE A 224 -1.40 4.36 12.52
C ILE A 224 -0.69 3.02 12.36
N SER A 225 -1.36 1.93 12.74
CA SER A 225 -0.82 0.58 12.77
C SER A 225 -1.74 -0.49 12.19
N PHE A 226 -3.03 -0.19 12.02
CA PHE A 226 -4.05 -1.15 11.59
C PHE A 226 -4.11 -2.41 12.47
N THR A 227 -3.86 -2.27 13.78
CA THR A 227 -4.04 -3.37 14.74
C THR A 227 -5.54 -3.64 14.99
N ASP A 228 -5.87 -4.82 15.52
CA ASP A 228 -7.26 -5.22 15.68
C ASP A 228 -8.05 -4.32 16.66
N ASN A 229 -7.37 -3.72 17.63
CA ASN A 229 -7.97 -2.82 18.61
C ASN A 229 -7.98 -1.35 18.13
N GLU A 230 -7.31 -1.02 17.03
CA GLU A 230 -7.24 0.34 16.50
C GLU A 230 -8.54 0.71 15.78
N ILE A 231 -9.10 1.85 16.15
CA ILE A 231 -10.40 2.33 15.66
C ILE A 231 -10.33 3.79 15.23
N LEU A 232 -11.08 4.12 14.17
CA LEU A 232 -11.49 5.48 13.89
C LEU A 232 -12.71 5.81 14.72
N ILE A 233 -12.77 7.02 15.27
CA ILE A 233 -13.79 7.43 16.23
C ILE A 233 -14.43 8.72 15.73
N LYS A 234 -15.75 8.87 15.84
CA LYS A 234 -16.45 10.12 15.55
C LYS A 234 -15.81 11.31 16.30
N ALA A 235 -15.77 12.46 15.63
CA ALA A 235 -15.16 13.67 16.17
C ALA A 235 -15.80 14.09 17.50
N GLU A 236 -17.12 13.98 17.60
CA GLU A 236 -17.91 14.38 18.76
C GLU A 236 -17.53 13.57 20.02
N VAL A 237 -17.23 12.27 19.85
CA VAL A 237 -16.80 11.39 20.96
C VAL A 237 -15.42 11.80 21.46
N CYS A 238 -14.49 12.11 20.55
CA CYS A 238 -13.16 12.61 20.91
C CYS A 238 -13.21 13.97 21.60
N GLU A 239 -14.10 14.87 21.16
CA GLU A 239 -14.29 16.19 21.77
C GLU A 239 -14.82 16.08 23.20
N ALA A 240 -15.82 15.22 23.43
CA ALA A 240 -16.36 14.97 24.76
C ALA A 240 -15.27 14.43 25.72
N GLN A 241 -14.49 13.44 25.30
CA GLN A 241 -13.44 12.85 26.13
C GLN A 241 -12.31 13.84 26.47
N ARG A 242 -11.96 14.75 25.55
CA ARG A 242 -10.95 15.80 25.85
C ARG A 242 -11.49 16.85 26.80
N ALA A 243 -12.75 17.27 26.64
CA ALA A 243 -13.37 18.25 27.53
C ALA A 243 -13.48 17.72 28.97
N GLU A 244 -13.77 16.43 29.16
CA GLU A 244 -13.79 15.79 30.49
C GLU A 244 -12.40 15.73 31.15
N GLN A 245 -11.35 15.50 30.36
CA GLN A 245 -9.96 15.50 30.85
C GLN A 245 -9.47 16.91 31.22
N GLU A 246 -9.85 17.93 30.45
CA GLU A 246 -9.53 19.34 30.75
C GLU A 246 -10.35 19.87 31.95
N GLY A 247 -11.59 19.43 32.12
CA GLY A 247 -12.46 19.81 33.24
C GLY A 247 -12.04 19.24 34.61
N GLN A 248 -11.16 18.23 34.64
CA GLN A 248 -10.61 17.65 35.88
C GLN A 248 -9.35 18.38 36.41
N VAL A 249 -8.84 19.40 35.71
CA VAL A 249 -7.76 20.25 36.25
C VAL A 249 -8.34 21.28 37.22
N THR A 250 -8.72 20.82 38.43
CA THR A 250 -9.10 21.71 39.53
C THR A 250 -7.83 22.43 40.02
N PHE A 251 -7.65 23.68 39.62
CA PHE A 251 -6.73 24.57 40.30
C PHE A 251 -7.20 24.73 41.75
N THR A 252 -6.49 24.13 42.69
CA THR A 252 -6.56 24.54 44.10
C THR A 252 -5.87 25.91 44.19
N PRO A 253 -6.54 26.96 44.66
CA PRO A 253 -5.87 28.23 44.89
C PRO A 253 -4.99 28.06 46.13
N ALA A 254 -3.68 27.93 45.90
CA ALA A 254 -2.70 28.07 46.97
C ALA A 254 -2.73 29.51 47.47
N GLN A 255 -3.07 29.66 48.76
CA GLN A 255 -3.05 30.93 49.47
C GLN A 255 -1.65 31.55 49.46
N THR A 256 -1.61 32.82 49.10
CA THR A 256 -0.45 33.71 49.23
C THR A 256 -0.11 33.92 50.70
N ALA A 257 1.13 33.59 51.10
CA ALA A 257 1.79 34.20 52.24
C ALA A 257 3.26 34.47 51.89
N THR A 258 3.65 35.71 52.15
CA THR A 258 4.89 36.42 51.83
C THR A 258 6.14 35.89 52.56
N GLY A 259 7.32 36.00 51.91
CA GLY A 259 8.59 36.29 52.61
C GLY A 259 9.82 35.42 52.26
N GLN A 260 10.57 35.83 51.23
CA GLN A 260 12.06 35.91 51.06
C GLN A 260 13.08 34.86 51.61
N PRO A 261 14.30 34.78 51.01
CA PRO A 261 15.00 33.53 50.69
C PRO A 261 16.26 33.26 51.53
N VAL A 262 16.69 31.98 51.60
CA VAL A 262 18.06 31.38 51.61
C VAL A 262 17.78 29.86 51.62
N GLY A 263 18.19 28.97 50.69
CA GLY A 263 19.54 28.68 50.20
C GLY A 263 20.12 27.47 50.96
N GLU A 264 19.82 26.22 50.55
CA GLU A 264 20.74 25.06 50.57
C GLU A 264 20.07 23.74 50.11
N THR A 265 20.58 23.24 48.98
CA THR A 265 20.89 21.85 48.58
C THR A 265 20.24 20.67 49.31
N VAL A 266 19.46 19.84 48.59
CA VAL A 266 19.58 18.37 48.61
C VAL A 266 19.18 17.75 47.26
N ALA A 267 20.18 17.08 46.66
CA ALA A 267 20.19 15.93 45.75
C ALA A 267 18.94 15.54 44.91
N ALA A 268 19.11 15.65 43.60
CA ALA A 268 18.42 14.82 42.60
C ALA A 268 19.23 13.54 42.32
N PRO A 269 18.61 12.35 42.16
CA PRO A 269 19.27 11.23 41.53
C PRO A 269 19.30 11.46 40.02
N ALA A 270 20.50 11.61 39.49
CA ALA A 270 20.80 11.63 38.08
C ALA A 270 20.51 10.27 37.44
N PHE A 271 19.65 10.23 36.41
CA PHE A 271 19.70 9.18 35.40
C PHE A 271 20.46 9.71 34.18
N GLY A 272 21.54 9.00 33.88
CA GLY A 272 22.60 9.38 32.96
C GLY A 272 22.10 9.75 31.57
N ARG A 273 22.48 10.97 31.17
CA ARG A 273 22.53 11.41 29.79
C ARG A 273 23.89 10.99 29.23
N SER A 274 23.91 10.14 28.22
CA SER A 274 24.98 10.18 27.21
C SER A 274 24.34 10.13 25.83
N VAL A 275 23.96 11.32 25.34
CA VAL A 275 23.68 11.51 23.92
C VAL A 275 24.96 12.13 23.36
N PHE A 276 25.78 11.31 22.72
CA PHE A 276 26.84 11.82 21.86
C PHE A 276 26.19 12.21 20.52
N VAL A 277 25.67 13.44 20.42
CA VAL A 277 25.44 14.07 19.12
C VAL A 277 26.79 14.61 18.67
N SER A 278 27.47 13.91 17.76
CA SER A 278 28.61 14.48 17.06
C SER A 278 28.10 15.52 16.06
N ALA A 279 28.26 16.81 16.43
CA ALA A 279 28.19 18.05 15.65
C ALA A 279 26.98 18.29 14.72
N PRO A 280 26.41 19.51 14.69
CA PRO A 280 25.31 19.84 13.79
C PRO A 280 25.81 19.93 12.34
N PRO A 281 25.21 19.21 11.37
CA PRO A 281 25.49 19.47 9.97
C PRO A 281 24.74 20.74 9.55
N THR A 282 25.53 21.75 9.20
CA THR A 282 25.12 22.88 8.37
C THR A 282 24.47 22.31 7.09
N ALA A 283 23.20 22.67 6.84
CA ALA A 283 22.36 22.21 5.71
C ALA A 283 21.77 20.78 5.80
N GLY A 284 21.03 20.49 6.88
CA GLY A 284 19.68 19.89 6.75
C GLY A 284 19.52 18.47 6.21
N LYS A 285 20.58 17.65 6.13
CA LYS A 285 20.46 16.22 5.78
C LYS A 285 21.43 15.35 6.59
N TYR A 286 20.91 14.41 7.35
CA TYR A 286 21.70 13.37 8.02
C TYR A 286 21.96 12.24 7.03
N GLN A 287 23.23 12.00 6.68
CA GLN A 287 23.61 10.90 5.79
C GLN A 287 23.90 9.60 6.55
N GLN A 288 24.29 9.71 7.82
CA GLN A 288 24.55 8.57 8.70
C GLN A 288 24.14 8.92 10.12
N LEU A 289 23.51 7.97 10.80
CA LEU A 289 23.09 8.09 12.20
C LEU A 289 23.63 6.88 12.97
N ARG A 290 24.15 7.11 14.18
CA ARG A 290 24.56 6.04 15.12
C ARG A 290 23.94 6.33 16.48
N PHE A 291 23.33 5.32 17.06
CA PHE A 291 22.65 5.41 18.34
C PHE A 291 23.16 4.30 19.25
N ASN A 292 23.55 4.64 20.47
CA ASN A 292 23.89 3.68 21.51
C ASN A 292 22.97 3.96 22.71
N PHE A 293 22.04 3.05 23.00
CA PHE A 293 21.07 3.21 24.08
C PHE A 293 20.70 1.84 24.67
N ILE A 294 20.24 1.85 25.93
CA ILE A 294 19.77 0.66 26.65
C ILE A 294 18.25 0.63 26.58
N VAL A 295 17.67 -0.49 26.16
CA VAL A 295 16.21 -0.65 26.02
C VAL A 295 15.62 -1.20 27.33
N PRO A 296 14.67 -0.50 27.96
CA PRO A 296 13.98 -1.02 29.14
C PRO A 296 13.20 -2.30 28.84
N LYS A 297 13.17 -3.24 29.80
CA LYS A 297 12.46 -4.53 29.65
C LYS A 297 10.99 -4.29 29.26
N GLY A 298 10.53 -4.96 28.20
CA GLY A 298 9.15 -4.86 27.70
C GLY A 298 8.86 -3.67 26.77
N LYS A 299 9.84 -2.83 26.42
CA LYS A 299 9.69 -1.67 25.51
C LYS A 299 10.27 -1.87 24.12
N VAL A 300 10.68 -3.10 23.77
CA VAL A 300 11.25 -3.42 22.45
C VAL A 300 10.24 -3.13 21.32
N SER A 301 8.95 -3.37 21.55
CA SER A 301 7.88 -3.06 20.59
C SER A 301 7.79 -1.58 20.24
N SER A 302 8.10 -0.68 21.18
CA SER A 302 8.10 0.77 20.94
C SER A 302 9.22 1.22 20.00
N LEU A 303 10.27 0.42 19.81
CA LEU A 303 11.35 0.72 18.87
C LEU A 303 10.97 0.39 17.42
N MET A 304 10.04 -0.54 17.19
CA MET A 304 9.66 -0.96 15.84
C MET A 304 9.17 0.21 14.99
N GLY A 305 8.41 1.15 15.57
CA GLY A 305 7.97 2.35 14.86
C GLY A 305 9.13 3.24 14.41
N VAL A 306 10.15 3.40 15.26
CA VAL A 306 11.35 4.19 14.94
C VAL A 306 12.20 3.47 13.89
N LEU A 307 12.38 2.15 14.01
CA LEU A 307 13.13 1.35 13.05
C LEU A 307 12.47 1.36 11.66
N ASN A 308 11.15 1.24 11.59
CA ASN A 308 10.38 1.34 10.35
C ASN A 308 10.53 2.72 9.69
N PHE A 309 10.46 3.79 10.49
CA PHE A 309 10.68 5.15 10.00
C PHE A 309 12.11 5.30 9.42
N LEU A 310 13.13 4.78 10.10
CA LEU A 310 14.51 4.83 9.62
C LEU A 310 14.70 4.00 8.34
N GLN A 311 14.11 2.81 8.25
CA GLN A 311 14.15 1.98 7.04
C GLN A 311 13.49 2.66 5.84
N SER A 312 12.46 3.49 6.05
CA SER A 312 11.83 4.28 4.98
C SER A 312 12.71 5.40 4.41
N ARG A 313 13.77 5.79 5.13
CA ARG A 313 14.66 6.92 4.77
C ARG A 313 16.10 6.51 4.47
N PHE A 314 16.54 5.33 4.92
CA PHE A 314 17.90 4.84 4.78
C PHE A 314 17.93 3.44 4.14
N ASN A 315 18.80 3.26 3.15
CA ASN A 315 18.91 2.00 2.39
C ASN A 315 19.62 0.87 3.15
N ARG A 316 20.30 1.18 4.27
CA ARG A 316 21.00 0.21 5.10
C ARG A 316 20.71 0.50 6.56
N LEU A 317 20.13 -0.48 7.25
CA LEU A 317 19.90 -0.48 8.69
C LEU A 317 20.65 -1.67 9.27
N GLU A 318 21.58 -1.41 10.20
CA GLU A 318 22.36 -2.45 10.88
C GLU A 318 22.02 -2.41 12.37
N LEU A 319 21.64 -3.55 12.94
CA LEU A 319 21.21 -3.68 14.33
C LEU A 319 22.20 -4.60 15.05
N SER A 320 22.73 -4.13 16.18
CA SER A 320 23.54 -4.95 17.08
C SER A 320 22.80 -5.11 18.40
N VAL A 321 22.44 -6.34 18.73
CA VAL A 321 21.71 -6.67 19.97
C VAL A 321 22.69 -7.32 20.95
N ASN A 322 22.99 -6.62 22.03
CA ASN A 322 23.76 -7.18 23.14
C ASN A 322 22.78 -7.52 24.27
N VAL A 323 22.67 -8.81 24.60
CA VAL A 323 21.85 -9.32 25.72
C VAL A 323 22.76 -9.79 26.86
N GLY A 324 22.44 -9.37 28.07
CA GLY A 324 23.14 -9.72 29.31
C GLY A 324 22.15 -9.96 30.45
N ASP A 325 22.64 -10.37 31.61
CA ASP A 325 21.83 -10.59 32.82
C ASP A 325 20.71 -11.65 32.65
N GLY A 326 21.00 -12.71 31.89
CA GLY A 326 20.11 -13.85 31.67
C GLY A 326 20.88 -15.12 31.28
N GLN A 327 20.19 -16.25 31.24
CA GLN A 327 20.73 -17.52 30.77
C GLN A 327 19.77 -18.15 29.76
N LEU A 328 20.33 -18.77 28.72
CA LEU A 328 19.59 -19.51 27.71
C LEU A 328 20.25 -20.87 27.56
N THR A 329 19.45 -21.93 27.41
CA THR A 329 20.00 -23.26 27.09
C THR A 329 20.39 -23.34 25.61
N GLU A 330 21.33 -24.21 25.26
CA GLU A 330 21.76 -24.41 23.86
C GLU A 330 20.59 -24.81 22.96
N GLN A 331 19.69 -25.66 23.47
CA GLN A 331 18.49 -26.06 22.75
C GLN A 331 17.52 -24.89 22.52
N GLU A 332 17.32 -23.99 23.50
CA GLU A 332 16.46 -22.82 23.30
C GLU A 332 17.08 -21.79 22.35
N TYR A 333 18.40 -21.72 22.28
CA TYR A 333 19.10 -20.91 21.29
C TYR A 333 18.86 -21.42 19.87
N GLU A 334 19.02 -22.72 19.63
CA GLU A 334 18.75 -23.32 18.32
C GLU A 334 17.26 -23.22 17.94
N ASP A 335 16.37 -23.68 18.82
CA ASP A 335 14.94 -23.86 18.50
C ASP A 335 14.14 -22.55 18.49
N LYS A 336 14.48 -21.58 19.35
CA LYS A 336 13.70 -20.34 19.48
C LYS A 336 14.40 -19.13 18.87
N VAL A 337 15.73 -19.07 18.90
CA VAL A 337 16.47 -17.90 18.41
C VAL A 337 16.85 -18.12 16.94
N LYS A 338 17.68 -19.13 16.63
CA LYS A 338 18.13 -19.37 15.24
C LYS A 338 16.98 -19.66 14.29
N GLU A 339 16.03 -20.50 14.70
CA GLU A 339 14.87 -20.81 13.86
C GLU A 339 14.02 -19.58 13.53
N ALA A 340 13.81 -18.68 14.50
CA ALA A 340 13.06 -17.44 14.29
C ALA A 340 13.78 -16.51 13.29
N PHE A 341 15.10 -16.35 13.42
CA PHE A 341 15.89 -15.56 12.46
C PHE A 341 15.89 -16.17 11.05
N ARG A 342 15.97 -17.51 10.96
CA ARG A 342 15.85 -18.23 9.67
C ARG A 342 14.50 -17.99 9.00
N GLN A 343 13.39 -18.04 9.75
CA GLN A 343 12.04 -17.78 9.23
C GLN A 343 11.88 -16.34 8.73
N MET A 344 12.62 -15.39 9.32
CA MET A 344 12.65 -14.00 8.87
C MET A 344 13.64 -13.77 7.70
N GLY A 345 14.37 -14.80 7.25
CA GLY A 345 15.35 -14.70 6.18
C GLY A 345 16.61 -13.91 6.56
N ILE A 346 16.94 -13.86 7.86
CA ILE A 346 18.08 -13.12 8.41
C ILE A 346 19.13 -14.13 8.90
N GLU A 347 20.37 -13.99 8.45
CA GLU A 347 21.51 -14.78 8.96
C GLU A 347 22.09 -14.11 10.21
N ILE A 348 22.29 -14.89 11.28
CA ILE A 348 22.89 -14.47 12.56
C ILE A 348 24.14 -15.27 12.90
#